data_AF-G1C6T4-F1
#
_entry.id   AF-G1C6T4-F1
#
_cell.length_a   1.000
_cell.length_b   1.000
_cell.length_c   1.000
_cell.angle_alpha   90.00
_cell.angle_beta   90.00
_cell.angle_gamma   90.00
#
_symmetry.space_group_name_H-M   'P 1'
#
loop_
_entity.id
_entity.type
_entity.pdbx_description
1 polymer ?
#
loop_
_entity_poly.entity_id
_entity_poly.type
_entity_poly.pdbx_seq_one_letter_code
_entity_poly.pdbx_strand_id
1 'polypeptide(L)' 'MIKNSFISVISQEEKEENKGSVEFQVLSFTSKIRRLTSHLELHKRDFLSQRGLRIIL' A
#
# COMPACT_ATOMS: atom_id res chain seq x y z
N MET A 1 4.59 13.30 -13.31
CA MET A 1 5.85 12.87 -12.69
C MET A 1 5.75 13.14 -11.19
N ILE A 2 5.63 12.11 -10.35
CA ILE A 2 5.81 12.06 -8.88
C ILE A 2 5.46 10.62 -8.46
N LYS A 3 6.26 10.03 -7.55
CA LYS A 3 6.10 8.74 -6.80
C LYS A 3 7.19 7.67 -7.01
N ASN A 4 8.46 8.08 -7.06
CA ASN A 4 9.59 7.17 -6.81
C ASN A 4 10.12 7.24 -5.36
N SER A 5 9.60 8.09 -4.47
CA SER A 5 10.26 8.36 -3.18
C SER A 5 9.71 7.62 -1.95
N PHE A 6 8.43 7.21 -1.92
CA PHE A 6 7.85 6.65 -0.68
C PHE A 6 8.11 5.16 -0.47
N ILE A 7 8.48 4.42 -1.53
CA ILE A 7 8.75 2.97 -1.43
C ILE A 7 10.22 2.70 -1.10
N SER A 8 11.15 3.56 -1.50
CA SER A 8 12.58 3.40 -1.19
C SER A 8 12.92 3.65 0.28
N VAL A 9 12.02 4.29 1.04
CA VAL A 9 12.27 4.72 2.43
C VAL A 9 12.02 3.61 3.47
N ILE A 10 11.27 2.56 3.16
CA ILE A 10 11.06 1.43 4.10
C ILE A 10 12.15 0.37 3.87
N SER A 11 13.41 0.76 4.00
CA SER A 11 14.62 -0.08 4.12
C SER A 11 14.65 -1.33 3.25
N GLN A 12 15.37 -1.28 2.14
CA GLN A 12 15.70 -2.46 1.32
C GLN A 12 16.46 -3.53 2.13
N GLU A 13 17.06 -3.17 3.26
CA GLU A 13 17.87 -4.05 4.12
C GLU A 13 17.05 -4.86 5.16
N GLU A 14 16.07 -4.26 5.86
CA GLU A 14 15.22 -5.00 6.83
C GLU A 14 14.15 -5.88 6.17
N LYS A 15 13.86 -5.60 4.88
CA LYS A 15 12.79 -6.22 4.12
C LYS A 15 13.07 -7.65 3.71
N GLU A 16 14.31 -8.13 3.65
CA GLU A 16 14.58 -9.45 3.08
C GLU A 16 14.37 -10.59 4.09
N GLU A 17 14.71 -10.36 5.37
CA GLU A 17 14.55 -11.35 6.43
C GLU A 17 13.12 -11.43 6.99
N ASN A 18 12.37 -10.31 7.01
CA ASN A 18 11.12 -10.20 7.76
C ASN A 18 9.85 -10.05 6.90
N LYS A 19 9.86 -10.37 5.60
CA LYS A 19 8.64 -10.25 4.75
C LYS A 19 7.44 -11.03 5.29
N GLY A 20 7.70 -12.13 5.99
CA GLY A 20 6.67 -12.97 6.59
C GLY A 20 6.16 -12.47 7.94
N SER A 21 6.81 -11.50 8.58
CA SER A 21 6.39 -11.04 9.90
C SER A 21 5.04 -10.32 9.82
N VAL A 22 4.22 -10.50 10.86
CA VAL A 22 2.89 -9.87 10.93
C VAL A 22 3.03 -8.34 10.90
N GLU A 23 4.01 -7.80 11.61
CA GLU A 23 4.29 -6.36 11.66
C GLU A 23 4.60 -5.80 10.27
N PHE A 24 5.45 -6.50 9.50
CA PHE A 24 5.78 -6.09 8.14
C PHE A 24 4.57 -6.17 7.21
N GLN A 25 3.77 -7.24 7.31
CA GLN A 25 2.56 -7.39 6.51
C GLN A 25 1.54 -6.28 6.79
N VAL A 26 1.31 -5.95 8.06
CA VAL A 26 0.41 -4.87 8.48
C VAL A 26 0.90 -3.52 7.96
N LEU A 27 2.20 -3.21 8.07
CA LEU A 27 2.79 -1.98 7.52
C LEU A 27 2.63 -1.90 5.99
N SER A 28 2.86 -3.03 5.30
CA SER A 28 2.72 -3.14 3.84
C SER A 28 1.27 -2.91 3.38
N PHE A 29 0.30 -3.55 4.04
CA PHE A 29 -1.12 -3.35 3.74
C PHE A 29 -1.56 -1.92 4.05
N THR A 30 -1.12 -1.35 5.17
CA THR A 30 -1.41 0.05 5.54
C THR A 30 -0.92 1.03 4.47
N SER A 31 0.29 0.82 3.95
CA SER A 31 0.85 1.63 2.86
C SER A 31 0.04 1.50 1.57
N LYS A 32 -0.38 0.28 1.21
CA LYS A 32 -1.25 0.03 0.05
C LYS A 32 -2.62 0.69 0.21
N ILE A 33 -3.25 0.58 1.38
CA ILE A 33 -4.53 1.22 1.72
C ILE A 33 -4.42 2.74 1.52
N ARG A 34 -3.42 3.40 2.10
CA ARG A 34 -3.24 4.87 1.92
C ARG A 34 -3.17 5.27 0.45
N ARG A 35 -2.42 4.53 -0.37
CA ARG A 35 -2.28 4.83 -1.80
C ARG A 35 -3.59 4.62 -2.55
N LEU A 36 -4.32 3.55 -2.24
CA LEU A 36 -5.58 3.23 -2.89
C LEU A 36 -6.70 4.21 -2.50
N THR A 37 -6.72 4.66 -1.24
CA THR A 37 -7.62 5.73 -0.79
C THR A 37 -7.38 7.02 -1.57
N SER A 38 -6.14 7.51 -1.66
CA SER A 38 -5.83 8.71 -2.46
C SER A 38 -6.12 8.52 -3.96
N HIS A 39 -5.99 7.30 -4.49
CA HIS A 39 -6.39 6.99 -5.87
C HIS A 39 -7.91 7.16 -6.05
N LEU A 40 -8.71 6.64 -5.13
CA LEU A 40 -10.17 6.71 -5.19
C LEU A 40 -10.73 8.12 -4.95
N GLU A 41 -10.00 9.00 -4.23
CA GLU A 41 -10.35 10.42 -4.13
C GLU A 41 -10.38 11.11 -5.49
N LEU A 42 -9.43 10.78 -6.37
CA LEU A 42 -9.35 11.27 -7.75
C LEU A 42 -10.26 10.49 -8.71
N HIS A 43 -10.31 9.16 -8.55
CA HIS A 43 -11.04 8.23 -9.42
C HIS A 43 -12.26 7.62 -8.72
N LYS A 44 -13.22 8.46 -8.35
CA LYS A 44 -14.39 8.09 -7.53
C LYS A 44 -15.29 6.99 -8.10
N ARG A 45 -15.21 6.73 -9.42
CA ARG A 45 -16.02 5.72 -10.13
C ARG A 45 -15.27 4.40 -10.39
N ASP A 46 -14.05 4.26 -9.88
CA ASP A 46 -13.29 3.01 -9.98
C ASP A 46 -13.79 1.98 -8.95
N PHE A 47 -14.90 1.32 -9.30
CA PHE A 47 -15.55 0.35 -8.44
C PHE A 47 -14.75 -0.94 -8.25
N LEU A 48 -13.86 -1.29 -9.21
CA LEU A 48 -13.00 -2.45 -9.09
C LEU A 48 -11.93 -2.23 -8.02
N SER A 49 -11.28 -1.08 -8.02
CA SER A 49 -10.34 -0.69 -6.97
C SER A 49 -11.03 -0.53 -5.61
N GLN A 50 -12.25 0.02 -5.58
CA GLN A 50 -13.04 0.12 -4.34
C GLN A 50 -13.36 -1.27 -3.75
N ARG A 51 -13.68 -2.25 -4.61
CA ARG A 51 -13.88 -3.64 -4.19
C ARG A 51 -12.59 -4.24 -3.64
N GLY A 52 -11.46 -4.02 -4.31
CA GLY A 52 -10.15 -4.46 -3.83
C GLY A 52 -9.79 -3.87 -2.45
N LEU A 53 -10.09 -2.59 -2.24
CA LEU A 53 -9.86 -1.93 -0.95
C LEU A 53 -10.63 -2.60 0.19
N ARG A 54 -11.88 -3.02 -0.05
CA ARG A 54 -12.71 -3.74 0.95
C ARG A 54 -12.25 -5.17 1.24
N ILE A 55 -11.41 -5.76 0.42
CA ILE A 55 -10.84 -7.10 0.68
C ILE A 55 -9.60 -6.98 1.58
N ILE A 56 -8.88 -5.86 1.48
CA ILE A 56 -7.65 -5.61 2.24
C ILE A 56 -7.96 -5.03 3.63
N LEU A 57 -9.08 -4.28 3.77
CA LEU A 57 -9.64 -3.83 5.05
C LEU A 57 -10.45 -4.93 5.72
#